data_AF-A0A3A6DM84-F1
#
_entry.id   AF-A0A3A6DM84-F1
#
_cell.length_a   1.000
_cell.length_b   1.000
_cell.length_c   1.000
_cell.angle_alpha   90.00
_cell.angle_beta   90.00
_cell.angle_gamma   90.00
#
_symmetry.space_group_name_H-M   'P 1'
#
loop_
_entity.id
_entity.type
_entity.pdbx_description
1 polymer ?
#
loop_
_entity_poly.entity_id
_entity_poly.type
_entity_poly.pdbx_seq_one_letter_code
_entity_poly.pdbx_strand_id
1 'polypeptide(L)'
;MNRKEVSSTYGVALEELAAMEQAGIFDDVGCRNGERDFQNGDIQKLSHVLSLRKIGLDLPGITGYLKLEESGEASICERKRILKAQRALLLSEIHIREKSVSCIDYLLFEMCGCDAKAN
;
A
#
# COMPACT_ATOMS: atom_id res chain seq x y z
N MET A 1 5.31 19.42 -10.08
CA MET A 1 6.47 18.51 -9.91
C MET A 1 6.48 17.54 -11.07
N ASN A 2 7.64 17.19 -11.64
CA ASN A 2 7.68 16.17 -12.70
C ASN A 2 7.76 14.74 -12.14
N ARG A 3 7.61 13.74 -13.01
CA ARG A 3 7.58 12.31 -12.62
C ARG A 3 8.81 11.88 -11.82
N LYS A 4 10.00 12.37 -12.19
CA LYS A 4 11.27 12.03 -11.52
C LYS A 4 11.34 12.64 -10.12
N GLU A 5 10.92 13.89 -9.97
CA GLU A 5 10.85 14.57 -8.67
C GLU A 5 9.87 13.86 -7.74
N VAL A 6 8.69 13.48 -8.24
CA VAL A 6 7.70 12.73 -7.46
C VAL A 6 8.26 11.37 -7.04
N SER A 7 8.86 10.63 -7.97
CA SER A 7 9.49 9.33 -7.68
C SER A 7 10.55 9.45 -6.58
N SER A 8 11.44 10.44 -6.67
CA SER A 8 12.49 10.67 -5.67
C SER A 8 11.94 11.15 -4.32
N THR A 9 10.90 11.99 -4.32
CA THR A 9 10.37 12.60 -3.09
C THR A 9 9.53 11.61 -2.28
N TYR A 10 8.73 10.80 -2.97
CA TYR A 10 7.78 9.88 -2.33
C TYR A 10 8.26 8.42 -2.33
N GLY A 11 9.44 8.15 -2.92
CA GLY A 11 10.01 6.80 -2.98
C GLY A 11 9.21 5.82 -3.83
N VAL A 12 8.48 6.32 -4.83
CA VAL A 12 7.62 5.53 -5.71
C VAL A 12 8.36 5.22 -7.00
N ALA A 13 8.39 3.95 -7.40
CA ALA A 13 9.02 3.56 -8.66
C ALA A 13 8.32 4.23 -9.87
N LEU A 14 9.08 4.57 -10.92
CA LEU A 14 8.52 5.23 -12.10
C LEU A 14 7.49 4.34 -12.82
N GLU A 15 7.68 3.02 -12.83
CA GLU A 15 6.68 2.10 -13.40
C GLU A 15 5.39 2.08 -12.58
N GLU A 16 5.51 2.15 -11.25
CA GLU A 16 4.35 2.17 -10.36
C GLU A 16 3.55 3.46 -10.53
N LEU A 17 4.26 4.59 -10.63
CA LEU A 17 3.64 5.87 -10.92
C LEU A 17 2.92 5.80 -12.28
N ALA A 18 3.57 5.29 -13.33
CA ALA A 18 2.96 5.14 -14.65
C ALA A 18 1.70 4.23 -14.63
N ALA A 19 1.69 3.16 -13.84
CA ALA A 19 0.52 2.31 -13.67
C ALA A 19 -0.65 3.06 -13.02
N MET A 20 -0.39 3.93 -12.03
CA MET A 20 -1.41 4.80 -11.45
C MET A 20 -1.98 5.79 -12.46
N GLU A 21 -1.13 6.36 -13.34
CA GLU A 21 -1.57 7.24 -14.43
C GLU A 21 -2.48 6.51 -15.42
N GLN A 22 -2.10 5.31 -15.84
CA GLN A 22 -2.89 4.46 -16.74
C GLN A 22 -4.21 4.02 -16.11
N ALA A 23 -4.24 3.83 -14.80
CA ALA A 23 -5.46 3.54 -14.05
C ALA A 23 -6.38 4.76 -13.85
N GLY A 24 -5.99 5.94 -14.35
CA GLY A 24 -6.80 7.16 -14.30
C GLY A 24 -6.92 7.77 -12.89
N ILE A 25 -5.93 7.56 -12.02
CA ILE A 25 -5.96 8.06 -10.64
C ILE A 25 -5.78 9.57 -10.56
N PHE A 26 -4.99 10.15 -11.47
CA PHE A 26 -4.72 11.58 -11.53
C PHE A 26 -5.59 12.21 -12.62
N ASP A 27 -6.36 13.23 -12.26
CA ASP A 27 -7.22 13.96 -13.20
C ASP A 27 -6.35 14.84 -14.08
N ASP A 28 -6.72 14.99 -15.35
CA ASP A 28 -6.15 15.89 -16.37
C ASP A 28 -4.88 16.64 -15.96
N VAL A 29 -3.79 15.88 -15.82
CA VAL A 29 -2.54 16.42 -15.28
C VAL A 29 -1.90 17.27 -16.37
N GLY A 30 -1.78 18.56 -16.09
CA GLY A 30 -1.18 19.52 -17.00
C GLY A 30 0.22 19.11 -17.44
N CYS A 31 0.62 19.57 -18.63
CA CYS A 31 1.98 19.42 -19.13
C CYS A 31 2.72 20.74 -19.03
N ARG A 32 3.94 20.73 -18.48
CA ARG A 32 4.86 21.86 -18.48
C ARG A 32 6.14 21.46 -19.21
N ASN A 33 6.49 22.19 -20.26
CA ASN A 33 7.65 21.91 -21.11
C ASN A 33 7.67 20.50 -21.72
N GLY A 34 6.49 19.93 -22.03
CA GLY A 34 6.37 18.58 -22.57
C GLY A 34 6.54 17.46 -21.55
N GLU A 35 6.79 17.78 -20.28
CA GLU A 35 6.76 16.82 -19.17
C GLU A 35 5.48 17.00 -18.34
N ARG A 36 5.01 15.89 -17.76
CA ARG A 36 3.84 15.88 -16.88
C ARG A 36 4.14 16.69 -15.62
N ASP A 37 3.25 17.60 -15.24
CA ASP A 37 3.40 18.50 -14.10
C ASP A 37 2.34 18.24 -13.02
N PHE A 38 2.71 17.41 -12.05
CA PHE A 38 1.89 17.08 -10.89
C PHE A 38 1.66 18.32 -10.02
N GLN A 39 0.41 18.72 -9.91
CA GLN A 39 -0.04 19.84 -9.07
C GLN A 39 -0.34 19.37 -7.64
N ASN A 40 -0.58 20.30 -6.73
CA ASN A 40 -0.88 19.99 -5.33
C ASN A 40 -2.06 19.00 -5.15
N GLY A 41 -3.07 19.07 -6.02
CA GLY A 41 -4.18 18.11 -6.01
C GLY A 41 -3.74 16.68 -6.34
N ASP A 42 -2.86 16.51 -7.33
CA ASP A 42 -2.29 15.22 -7.69
C ASP A 42 -1.44 14.65 -6.57
N ILE A 43 -0.68 15.50 -5.88
CA ILE A 43 0.13 15.11 -4.73
C ILE A 43 -0.74 14.62 -3.56
N GLN A 44 -1.87 15.28 -3.29
CA GLN A 44 -2.83 14.80 -2.28
C GLN A 44 -3.42 13.44 -2.68
N LYS A 45 -3.85 13.27 -3.93
CA LYS A 45 -4.34 11.97 -4.43
C LYS A 45 -3.26 10.89 -4.33
N LEU A 46 -2.01 11.21 -4.70
CA LEU A 46 -0.87 10.30 -4.58
C LEU A 46 -0.68 9.83 -3.13
N SER A 47 -0.69 10.75 -2.16
CA SER A 47 -0.58 10.40 -0.74
C SER A 47 -1.68 9.42 -0.30
N HIS A 48 -2.90 9.60 -0.79
CA HIS A 48 -4.01 8.71 -0.49
C HIS A 48 -3.83 7.32 -1.11
N VAL A 49 -3.43 7.27 -2.39
CA VAL A 49 -3.12 6.04 -3.11
C VAL A 49 -2.02 5.24 -2.43
N LEU A 50 -0.93 5.90 -2.03
CA LEU A 50 0.18 5.26 -1.31
C LEU A 50 -0.26 4.70 0.04
N SER A 51 -1.14 5.40 0.74
CA SER A 51 -1.70 4.92 2.01
C SER A 51 -2.56 3.67 1.82
N LEU A 52 -3.40 3.64 0.78
CA LEU A 52 -4.23 2.48 0.44
C LEU A 52 -3.39 1.29 -0.04
N ARG A 53 -2.34 1.54 -0.82
CA ARG A 53 -1.40 0.51 -1.24
C ARG A 53 -0.62 -0.06 -0.05
N LYS A 54 -0.21 0.78 0.90
CA LYS A 54 0.50 0.38 2.12
C LYS A 54 -0.32 -0.57 2.99
N ILE A 55 -1.64 -0.41 3.04
CA ILE A 55 -2.52 -1.35 3.75
C ILE A 55 -2.84 -2.61 2.93
N GLY A 56 -2.30 -2.73 1.71
CA GLY A 56 -2.39 -3.93 0.87
C GLY A 56 -3.56 -3.94 -0.12
N LEU A 57 -4.17 -2.79 -0.44
CA LEU A 57 -5.10 -2.74 -1.59
C LEU A 57 -4.30 -2.79 -2.89
N ASP A 58 -4.80 -3.56 -3.85
CA ASP A 58 -4.28 -3.58 -5.21
C ASP A 58 -4.80 -2.38 -6.02
N LEU A 59 -4.24 -2.20 -7.23
CA LEU A 59 -4.59 -1.05 -8.07
C LEU A 59 -6.10 -0.97 -8.40
N PRO A 60 -6.80 -2.09 -8.76
CA PRO A 60 -8.25 -2.08 -8.90
C PRO A 60 -9.00 -1.69 -7.63
N GLY A 61 -8.61 -2.22 -6.47
CA GLY A 61 -9.21 -1.87 -5.17
C GLY A 61 -9.02 -0.40 -4.81
N ILE A 62 -7.84 0.15 -5.08
CA ILE A 62 -7.54 1.58 -4.90
C ILE A 62 -8.44 2.44 -5.80
N THR A 63 -8.50 2.16 -7.10
CA THR A 63 -9.34 2.93 -8.03
C THR A 63 -10.82 2.84 -7.64
N GLY A 64 -11.30 1.68 -7.19
CA GLY A 64 -12.65 1.50 -6.67
C GLY A 64 -12.90 2.33 -5.40
N TYR A 65 -11.95 2.36 -4.47
CA TYR A 65 -12.05 3.16 -3.25
C TYR A 65 -12.09 4.67 -3.56
N LEU A 66 -11.26 5.16 -4.48
CA LEU A 66 -11.22 6.58 -4.86
C LEU A 66 -12.52 7.02 -5.54
N LYS A 67 -13.10 6.19 -6.43
CA LYS A 67 -14.42 6.48 -7.02
C LYS A 67 -15.54 6.58 -5.98
N LEU A 68 -15.49 5.74 -4.95
CA LEU A 68 -16.43 5.84 -3.84
C LEU A 68 -16.21 7.16 -3.07
N GLU A 69 -14.96 7.57 -2.87
CA GLU A 69 -14.64 8.81 -2.17
C GLU A 69 -15.22 10.05 -2.87
N GLU A 70 -15.22 10.09 -4.20
CA GLU A 70 -15.87 11.14 -5.00
C GLU A 70 -17.39 11.24 -4.76
N SER A 71 -18.04 10.14 -4.37
CA SER A 71 -19.48 10.10 -4.02
C SER A 71 -19.78 10.65 -2.61
N GLY A 72 -18.76 11.11 -1.87
CA GLY A 72 -18.93 11.80 -0.59
C GLY A 72 -19.52 10.92 0.52
N GLU A 73 -20.48 11.47 1.27
CA GLU A 73 -21.03 10.83 2.47
C GLU A 73 -21.80 9.54 2.17
N ALA A 74 -22.45 9.46 1.00
CA ALA A 74 -23.24 8.31 0.57
C ALA A 74 -22.42 7.01 0.49
N SER A 75 -21.10 7.12 0.32
CA SER A 75 -20.20 5.98 0.19
C SER A 75 -19.44 5.62 1.48
N ILE A 76 -19.64 6.35 2.59
CA ILE A 76 -18.88 6.15 3.83
C ILE A 76 -19.00 4.71 4.35
N CYS A 77 -20.21 4.14 4.32
CA CYS A 77 -20.45 2.76 4.76
C CYS A 77 -19.65 1.76 3.94
N GLU A 78 -19.59 1.95 2.61
CA GLU A 78 -18.89 1.06 1.70
C GLU A 78 -17.37 1.19 1.82
N ARG A 79 -16.85 2.42 1.91
CA ARG A 79 -15.43 2.67 2.19
C ARG A 79 -14.99 2.04 3.51
N LYS A 80 -15.80 2.18 4.57
CA LYS A 80 -15.56 1.50 5.86
C LYS A 80 -15.57 -0.02 5.72
N ARG A 81 -16.44 -0.59 4.88
CA ARG A 81 -16.51 -2.02 4.62
C ARG A 81 -15.20 -2.54 4.00
N ILE A 82 -14.69 -1.84 2.99
CA ILE A 82 -13.42 -2.17 2.32
C ILE A 82 -12.27 -2.15 3.34
N LEU A 83 -12.14 -1.07 4.12
CA LEU A 83 -11.06 -0.94 5.11
C LEU A 83 -11.16 -1.99 6.24
N LYS A 84 -12.37 -2.32 6.70
CA LYS A 84 -12.58 -3.38 7.70
C LYS A 84 -12.22 -4.77 7.16
N ALA A 85 -12.55 -5.06 5.90
CA ALA A 85 -12.17 -6.31 5.25
C ALA A 85 -10.65 -6.42 5.15
N GLN A 86 -9.97 -5.34 4.70
CA GLN A 86 -8.51 -5.32 4.62
C GLN A 86 -7.86 -5.50 5.99
N ARG A 87 -8.39 -4.84 7.04
CA ARG A 87 -7.92 -5.02 8.41
C ARG A 87 -8.04 -6.48 8.86
N ALA A 88 -9.12 -7.17 8.53
CA ALA A 88 -9.30 -8.58 8.89
C ALA A 88 -8.27 -9.49 8.18
N LEU A 89 -7.96 -9.21 6.90
CA LEU A 89 -6.93 -9.92 6.15
C LEU A 89 -5.55 -9.74 6.79
N LEU A 90 -5.17 -8.50 7.12
CA LEU A 90 -3.89 -8.19 7.77
C LEU A 90 -3.76 -8.89 9.14
N LEU A 91 -4.83 -8.92 9.94
CA LEU A 91 -4.81 -9.63 11.23
C LEU A 91 -4.63 -11.14 11.06
N SER A 92 -5.25 -11.72 10.03
CA SER A 92 -5.05 -13.14 9.70
C SER A 92 -3.60 -13.42 9.31
N GLU A 93 -3.00 -12.56 8.47
CA GLU A 93 -1.59 -12.70 8.09
C GLU A 93 -0.66 -12.57 9.30
N ILE A 94 -0.88 -11.58 10.16
CA ILE A 94 -0.11 -11.42 11.41
C ILE A 94 -0.16 -12.70 12.23
N HIS A 95 -1.35 -13.28 12.43
CA HIS A 95 -1.49 -14.51 13.21
C HIS A 95 -0.73 -15.71 12.59
N ILE A 96 -0.70 -15.80 11.25
CA ILE A 96 0.09 -16.82 10.54
C ILE A 96 1.59 -16.58 10.73
N ARG A 97 2.03 -15.33 10.66
CA ARG A 97 3.44 -14.95 10.85
C ARG A 97 3.90 -15.21 12.28
N GLU A 98 3.07 -14.89 13.28
CA GLU A 98 3.35 -15.18 14.70
C GLU A 98 3.56 -16.69 14.91
N LYS A 99 2.70 -17.55 14.36
CA LYS A 99 2.89 -19.00 14.43
C LYS A 99 4.18 -19.45 13.77
N SER A 100 4.53 -18.84 12.64
CA SER A 100 5.77 -19.14 11.93
C SER A 100 7.00 -18.78 12.77
N VAL A 101 6.95 -17.64 13.48
CA VAL A 101 7.99 -17.24 14.44
C VAL A 101 8.09 -18.24 15.58
N SER A 102 6.97 -18.65 16.18
CA SER A 102 6.98 -19.69 17.24
C SER A 102 7.61 -21.00 16.78
N CYS A 103 7.39 -21.42 15.53
CA CYS A 103 8.07 -22.60 14.98
C CYS A 103 9.58 -22.40 14.87
N ILE A 104 10.04 -21.22 14.44
CA ILE A 104 11.46 -20.89 14.37
C ILE A 104 12.08 -20.93 15.78
N ASP A 105 11.44 -20.32 16.76
CA ASP A 105 11.92 -20.29 18.15
C ASP A 105 12.04 -21.70 18.73
N TYR A 106 11.08 -22.58 18.43
CA TYR A 106 11.14 -23.98 18.83
C TYR A 106 12.34 -24.72 18.21
N LEU A 107 12.55 -24.57 16.90
CA LEU A 107 13.67 -25.22 16.20
C LEU A 107 15.03 -24.72 16.73
N LEU A 108 15.14 -23.41 17.00
CA LEU A 108 16.35 -22.85 17.62
C LEU A 108 16.59 -23.42 19.02
N PHE A 109 15.54 -23.58 19.82
CA PHE A 109 15.64 -24.20 21.14
C PHE A 109 16.13 -25.64 21.07
N GLU A 110 15.63 -26.46 20.13
CA GLU A 110 16.10 -27.82 19.91
C GLU A 110 17.61 -27.87 19.61
N MET A 111 18.10 -26.94 18.80
CA MET A 111 19.53 -26.85 18.44
C MET A 111 20.40 -26.43 19.63
N CYS A 112 19.96 -25.45 20.44
CA CYS A 112 20.67 -25.02 21.65
C CYS A 112 20.69 -26.10 22.76
N GLY A 113 19.74 -27.04 22.75
CA GLY A 113 19.69 -28.17 23.68
C GLY A 113 20.83 -29.19 23.52
N CYS A 114 21.56 -29.18 22.40
CA CYS A 114 22.69 -30.09 22.15
C CYS A 114 24.00 -29.67 22.83
N ASP A 115 24.19 -28.38 23.14
CA ASP A 115 25.44 -27.89 23.74
C ASP A 115 25.52 -28.15 25.26
N ALA A 116 24.39 -28.50 25.91
CA ALA A 116 24.32 -28.66 27.36
C ALA A 116 24.57 -30.09 27.88
N LYS A 117 24.87 -31.06 27.00
CA LYS A 117 25.10 -32.48 27.39
C LYS A 117 26.53 -32.99 27.17
N ALA A 118 27.47 -32.11 26.84
CA ALA A 118 28.88 -32.45 26.69
C ALA A 118 29.72 -31.77 27.78
N ASN A 119 29.55 -32.17 29.04
CA ASN A 119 30.57 -32.04 30.09
C ASN A 119 30.35 -33.06 31.21
#